data_AF-A0A5K1HZ01-F1
#
_entry.id   AF-A0A5K1HZ01-F1
#
_cell.length_a   1.000
_cell.length_b   1.000
_cell.length_c   1.000
_cell.angle_alpha   90.00
_cell.angle_beta   90.00
_cell.angle_gamma   90.00
#
_symmetry.space_group_name_H-M   'P 1'
#
loop_
_entity.id
_entity.type
_entity.pdbx_description
1 polymer ?
#
loop_
_entity_poly.entity_id
_entity_poly.type
_entity_poly.pdbx_seq_one_letter_code
_entity_poly.pdbx_strand_id
1 'polypeptide(L)'
;MGLTPVIEFMTMNFALQAIDHIINSAAKLHYMSAGELKGGIVFRGLNGPAAAVAAQHSQCFASWYSNIPGLITISPYDAEDNKGLLKAAIRSG
;
A
#
# COMPACT_ATOMS: atom_id res chain seq x y z
N MET A 1 10.75 -2.50 17.78
CA MET A 1 9.75 -2.83 16.74
C MET A 1 8.65 -3.64 17.41
N GLY A 2 7.38 -3.42 17.04
CA GLY A 2 6.24 -4.03 17.75
C GLY A 2 4.88 -3.39 17.47
N LEU A 3 4.82 -2.44 16.53
CA LEU A 3 3.58 -1.86 16.03
C LEU A 3 3.32 -2.41 14.62
N THR A 4 2.04 -2.51 14.27
CA THR A 4 1.57 -2.84 12.90
C THR A 4 0.98 -1.56 12.28
N PRO A 5 1.82 -0.71 11.67
CA PRO A 5 1.37 0.58 11.17
C PRO A 5 0.41 0.44 9.97
N VAL A 6 -0.67 1.21 10.02
CA VAL A 6 -1.60 1.40 8.90
C VAL A 6 -1.53 2.87 8.51
N ILE A 7 -0.86 3.16 7.39
CA ILE A 7 -0.59 4.51 6.90
C ILE A 7 -1.62 4.84 5.82
N GLU A 8 -2.33 5.95 5.99
CA GLU A 8 -3.32 6.43 5.03
C GLU A 8 -2.79 7.60 4.19
N PHE A 9 -2.99 7.51 2.89
CA PHE A 9 -2.87 8.61 1.96
C PHE A 9 -4.27 9.04 1.51
N MET A 10 -4.49 10.35 1.36
CA MET A 10 -5.72 10.88 0.76
C MET A 10 -6.02 10.21 -0.59
N THR A 11 -4.99 10.03 -1.41
CA THR A 11 -5.03 9.23 -2.63
C THR A 11 -3.63 8.69 -2.95
N MET A 12 -3.55 7.55 -3.63
CA MET A 12 -2.30 6.99 -4.12
C MET A 12 -1.57 7.90 -5.13
N ASN A 13 -2.24 8.92 -5.70
CA ASN A 13 -1.57 9.97 -6.49
C ASN A 13 -0.55 10.75 -5.66
N PHE A 14 -0.80 10.96 -4.37
CA PHE A 14 0.11 11.70 -3.49
C PHE A 14 1.07 10.79 -2.71
N ALA A 15 0.84 9.47 -2.72
CA ALA A 15 1.81 8.50 -2.23
C ALA A 15 3.15 8.59 -2.99
N LEU A 16 3.16 9.17 -4.19
CA LEU A 16 4.38 9.49 -4.95
C LEU A 16 5.37 10.35 -4.16
N GLN A 17 4.91 11.21 -3.26
CA GLN A 17 5.80 12.02 -2.41
C GLN A 17 6.60 11.16 -1.41
N ALA A 18 6.08 9.98 -1.06
CA ALA A 18 6.71 9.03 -0.14
C ALA A 18 7.21 7.76 -0.84
N ILE A 19 7.32 7.78 -2.19
CA ILE A 19 7.54 6.57 -2.98
C ILE A 19 8.86 5.86 -2.67
N ASP A 20 9.92 6.62 -2.38
CA ASP A 20 11.22 6.06 -2.02
C ASP A 20 11.12 5.22 -0.73
N HIS A 21 10.39 5.73 0.27
CA HIS A 21 10.16 4.99 1.51
C HIS A 21 9.29 3.75 1.30
N ILE A 22 8.33 3.79 0.38
CA ILE A 22 7.50 2.62 0.06
C ILE A 22 8.33 1.56 -0.70
N ILE A 23 9.04 1.95 -1.76
CA ILE A 23 9.68 1.03 -2.71
C ILE A 23 11.07 0.62 -2.26
N ASN A 24 11.94 1.57 -1.92
CA ASN A 24 13.34 1.30 -1.64
C ASN A 24 13.60 0.97 -0.17
N SER A 25 12.70 1.37 0.73
CA SER A 25 12.78 1.02 2.15
C SER A 25 11.83 -0.12 2.53
N ALA A 26 10.52 0.14 2.62
CA ALA A 26 9.55 -0.79 3.18
C ALA A 26 9.48 -2.12 2.42
N ALA A 27 9.38 -2.08 1.09
CA ALA A 27 9.29 -3.30 0.27
C ALA A 27 10.54 -4.19 0.34
N LYS A 28 11.70 -3.61 0.69
CA LYS A 28 12.99 -4.32 0.70
C LYS A 28 13.41 -4.77 2.09
N LEU A 29 12.80 -4.21 3.13
CA LEU A 29 13.23 -4.36 4.52
C LEU A 29 13.43 -5.81 4.94
N HIS A 30 12.45 -6.67 4.62
CA HIS A 30 12.51 -8.08 4.99
C HIS A 30 13.69 -8.80 4.32
N TYR A 31 13.88 -8.58 3.01
CA TYR A 31 14.98 -9.18 2.25
C TYR A 31 16.34 -8.64 2.69
N MET A 32 16.47 -7.32 2.82
CA MET A 32 17.73 -6.64 3.17
C MET A 32 18.20 -6.95 4.59
N SER A 33 17.28 -7.33 5.48
CA SER A 33 17.60 -7.76 6.84
C SER A 33 17.83 -9.26 6.98
N ALA A 34 17.93 -10.01 5.88
CA ALA A 34 18.01 -11.48 5.89
C ALA A 34 16.86 -12.14 6.70
N GLY A 35 15.69 -11.50 6.74
CA GLY A 35 14.52 -11.96 7.47
C GLY A 35 14.47 -11.63 8.96
N GLU A 36 15.48 -10.93 9.51
CA GLU A 36 15.52 -10.51 10.92
C GLU A 36 14.44 -9.45 11.22
N LEU A 37 14.24 -8.51 10.30
CA LEU A 37 13.18 -7.52 10.44
C LEU A 37 11.89 -8.07 9.84
N LYS A 38 10.96 -8.40 10.75
CA LYS A 38 9.61 -8.88 10.47
C LYS A 38 8.63 -7.80 10.92
N GLY A 39 7.55 -7.61 10.17
CA GLY A 39 6.59 -6.54 10.39
C GLY A 39 6.09 -5.95 9.09
N GLY A 40 4.80 -6.14 8.83
CA GLY A 40 4.09 -5.56 7.71
C GLY A 40 3.65 -4.12 7.96
N ILE A 41 3.85 -3.27 6.95
CA ILE A 41 3.27 -1.92 6.89
C ILE A 41 2.12 -1.98 5.89
N VAL A 42 0.93 -1.51 6.29
CA VAL A 42 -0.21 -1.38 5.38
C VAL A 42 -0.29 0.06 4.91
N PHE A 43 -0.08 0.30 3.62
CA PHE A 43 -0.35 1.58 2.97
C PHE A 43 -1.74 1.52 2.33
N ARG A 44 -2.62 2.48 2.62
CA ARG A 44 -3.97 2.55 2.06
C ARG A 44 -4.30 3.94 1.55
N GLY A 45 -5.19 4.01 0.57
CA GLY A 45 -5.69 5.26 0.03
C GLY A 45 -6.57 5.02 -1.19
N LEU A 46 -7.26 6.07 -1.63
CA LEU A 46 -8.06 6.02 -2.85
C LEU A 46 -7.16 5.87 -4.08
N ASN A 47 -7.53 5.00 -5.02
CA ASN A 47 -6.80 4.74 -6.25
C ASN A 47 -7.76 4.60 -7.43
N GLY A 48 -7.42 5.21 -8.57
CA GLY A 48 -8.33 5.31 -9.72
C GLY A 48 -9.26 6.53 -9.64
N PRO A 49 -10.19 6.66 -10.59
CA PRO A 49 -11.03 7.85 -10.74
C PRO A 49 -12.09 7.95 -9.63
N ALA A 50 -12.34 9.18 -9.18
CA ALA A 50 -13.50 9.54 -8.36
C ALA A 50 -14.28 10.68 -9.01
N ALA A 51 -15.51 10.93 -8.56
CA ALA A 51 -16.35 11.98 -9.11
C ALA A 51 -15.76 13.38 -8.83
N ALA A 52 -15.59 14.19 -9.87
CA ALA A 52 -15.21 15.61 -9.79
C ALA A 52 -13.85 15.94 -9.14
N VAL A 53 -12.85 15.04 -9.20
CA VAL A 53 -11.52 15.26 -8.57
C VAL A 53 -10.36 15.59 -9.54
N ALA A 54 -10.65 15.74 -10.83
CA ALA A 54 -9.69 16.10 -11.89
C ALA A 54 -8.49 15.13 -12.04
N ALA A 55 -7.51 15.52 -12.87
CA ALA A 55 -6.44 14.62 -13.33
C ALA A 55 -5.51 14.12 -12.22
N GLN A 56 -5.17 14.97 -11.24
CA GLN A 56 -4.21 14.65 -10.16
C GLN A 56 -4.78 13.73 -9.06
N HIS A 57 -6.05 13.33 -9.15
CA HIS A 57 -6.70 12.42 -8.22
C HIS A 57 -7.32 11.20 -8.92
N SER A 58 -6.92 10.91 -10.16
CA SER A 58 -7.60 9.91 -11.00
C SER A 58 -6.69 8.80 -11.55
N GLN A 59 -5.39 8.82 -11.27
CA GLN A 59 -4.48 7.78 -11.74
C GLN A 59 -4.74 6.45 -10.99
N CYS A 60 -4.56 5.34 -11.71
CA CYS A 60 -4.59 4.01 -11.12
C CYS A 60 -3.16 3.43 -11.11
N PHE A 61 -2.59 3.30 -9.90
CA PHE A 61 -1.24 2.80 -9.69
C PHE A 61 -1.17 1.32 -9.31
N ALA A 62 -2.29 0.60 -9.36
CA ALA A 62 -2.33 -0.81 -8.97
C ALA A 62 -1.33 -1.66 -9.77
N SER A 63 -1.24 -1.45 -11.08
CA SER A 63 -0.27 -2.16 -11.94
C SER A 63 1.17 -1.81 -11.57
N TRP A 64 1.47 -0.53 -11.28
CA TRP A 64 2.83 -0.11 -10.96
C TRP A 64 3.32 -0.73 -9.65
N TYR A 65 2.53 -0.61 -8.56
CA TYR A 65 2.88 -1.20 -7.26
C TYR A 65 2.93 -2.74 -7.32
N SER A 66 2.09 -3.37 -8.14
CA SER A 66 2.13 -4.84 -8.34
C SER A 66 3.42 -5.33 -9.00
N ASN A 67 4.12 -4.46 -9.74
CA ASN A 67 5.41 -4.79 -10.37
C ASN A 67 6.61 -4.56 -9.44
N ILE A 68 6.40 -4.17 -8.17
CA ILE A 68 7.48 -3.95 -7.21
C ILE A 68 7.65 -5.20 -6.33
N PRO A 69 8.79 -5.91 -6.41
CA PRO A 69 9.04 -7.07 -5.55
C PRO A 69 9.06 -6.68 -4.07
N GLY A 70 8.37 -7.46 -3.24
CA GLY A 70 8.25 -7.23 -1.80
C GLY A 70 6.98 -6.45 -1.39
N LEU A 71 6.18 -5.97 -2.35
CA LEU A 71 4.85 -5.42 -2.08
C LEU A 71 3.76 -6.45 -2.39
N ILE A 72 2.68 -6.40 -1.62
CA ILE A 72 1.41 -7.06 -1.92
C ILE A 72 0.42 -5.94 -2.26
N THR A 73 -0.11 -5.93 -3.48
CA THR A 73 -1.08 -4.92 -3.93
C THR A 73 -2.48 -5.52 -3.94
N ILE A 74 -3.43 -4.82 -3.32
CA ILE A 74 -4.84 -5.25 -3.21
C ILE A 74 -5.73 -4.11 -3.66
N SER A 75 -6.70 -4.39 -4.52
CA SER A 75 -7.75 -3.46 -4.95
C SER A 75 -9.13 -4.06 -4.64
N PRO A 76 -9.74 -3.76 -3.48
CA PRO A 76 -11.06 -4.29 -3.13
C PRO A 76 -12.16 -3.69 -4.02
N TYR A 77 -13.23 -4.45 -4.25
CA TYR A 77 -14.37 -4.00 -5.07
C TYR A 77 -15.53 -3.46 -4.23
N ASP A 78 -15.90 -4.17 -3.15
CA ASP A 78 -17.03 -3.82 -2.30
C ASP A 78 -16.66 -3.68 -0.80
N ALA A 79 -17.68 -3.44 0.03
CA ALA A 79 -17.50 -3.23 1.46
C ALA A 79 -17.10 -4.49 2.23
N GLU A 80 -17.56 -5.67 1.77
CA GLU A 80 -17.23 -6.95 2.40
C GLU A 80 -15.77 -7.32 2.11
N ASP A 81 -15.37 -7.22 0.84
CA ASP A 81 -14.00 -7.37 0.38
C ASP A 81 -13.06 -6.44 1.13
N ASN A 82 -13.38 -5.14 1.18
CA ASN A 82 -12.52 -4.17 1.84
C ASN A 82 -12.32 -4.49 3.33
N LYS A 83 -13.39 -4.87 4.04
CA LYS A 83 -13.30 -5.27 5.45
C LYS A 83 -12.46 -6.53 5.64
N GLY A 84 -12.68 -7.55 4.82
CA GLY A 84 -11.98 -8.83 4.90
C GLY A 84 -10.49 -8.70 4.56
N LEU A 85 -10.20 -8.07 3.42
CA LEU A 85 -8.85 -7.92 2.88
C LEU A 85 -8.01 -6.96 3.73
N LEU A 86 -8.56 -5.86 4.22
CA LEU A 86 -7.82 -4.96 5.14
C LEU A 86 -7.44 -5.69 6.43
N LYS A 87 -8.37 -6.48 7.00
CA LYS A 87 -8.10 -7.30 8.17
C LYS A 87 -7.02 -8.33 7.89
N ALA A 88 -7.01 -8.95 6.71
CA ALA A 88 -5.99 -9.92 6.32
C ALA A 88 -4.62 -9.25 6.14
N ALA A 89 -4.55 -8.11 5.47
CA ALA A 89 -3.32 -7.34 5.25
C ALA A 89 -2.65 -6.89 6.55
N ILE A 90 -3.44 -6.49 7.56
CA ILE A 90 -2.91 -6.13 8.88
C ILE A 90 -2.30 -7.36 9.59
N ARG A 91 -2.82 -8.58 9.36
CA ARG A 91 -2.33 -9.81 10.01
C ARG A 91 -1.20 -10.51 9.27
N SER A 92 -0.93 -10.16 8.01
CA SER A 92 0.09 -10.85 7.19
C SER A 92 1.52 -10.42 7.47
N GLY A 93 1.70 -9.37 8.28
CA GLY A 93 2.99 -8.77 8.61
C GLY A 93 3.85 -9.55 9.58
#